data_AF-A0A9D0LI73-F1
#
_entry.id   AF-A0A9D0LI73-F1
#
_cell.length_a   1.000
_cell.length_b   1.000
_cell.length_c   1.000
_cell.angle_alpha   90.00
_cell.angle_beta   90.00
_cell.angle_gamma   90.00
#
_symmetry.space_group_name_H-M   'P 1'
#
loop_
_entity.id
_entity.type
_entity.pdbx_description
1 polymer ?
#
loop_
_entity_poly.entity_id
_entity_poly.type
_entity_poly.pdbx_seq_one_letter_code
_entity_poly.pdbx_strand_id
1 'polypeptide(L)'
;MQLPPLTAARMIRRYKRFLADVELADGSLLTVHCPNTGSMKGCWAPGAPVEISFSDNPKRKLAWTLERVDMGGGWVGVHTGRTNAVVAEAIREG
;
A
#
# COMPACT_ATOMS: atom_id res chain seq x y z
N MET A 1 -13.04 10.10 3.47
CA MET A 1 -12.56 8.80 3.03
C MET A 1 -11.81 8.22 4.19
N GLN A 2 -12.53 7.38 4.92
CA GLN A 2 -11.89 6.52 5.89
C GLN A 2 -11.18 5.40 5.11
N LEU A 3 -9.87 5.32 5.24
CA LEU A 3 -9.14 4.13 4.80
C LEU A 3 -9.58 2.93 5.67
N PRO A 4 -9.57 1.70 5.11
CA PRO A 4 -9.68 0.52 5.96
C PRO A 4 -8.55 0.52 7.01
N PRO A 5 -8.70 -0.24 8.11
CA PRO A 5 -7.61 -0.42 9.07
C PRO A 5 -6.30 -0.78 8.36
N LEU A 6 -5.24 -0.06 8.70
CA LEU A 6 -3.93 -0.21 8.11
C LEU A 6 -3.00 -0.93 9.07
N THR A 7 -2.28 -1.92 8.54
CA THR A 7 -1.28 -2.70 9.27
C THR A 7 0.11 -2.25 8.83
N ALA A 8 0.97 -1.94 9.79
CA ALA A 8 2.35 -1.58 9.53
C ALA A 8 3.19 -2.81 9.13
N ALA A 9 4.08 -2.61 8.16
CA ALA A 9 5.03 -3.63 7.69
C ALA A 9 6.30 -2.96 7.15
N ARG A 10 7.25 -3.76 6.68
CA ARG A 10 8.46 -3.31 5.99
C ARG A 10 8.53 -3.86 4.58
N MET A 11 8.85 -3.00 3.62
CA MET A 11 9.03 -3.38 2.23
C MET A 11 10.25 -4.29 2.07
N ILE A 12 10.10 -5.43 1.38
CA ILE A 12 11.24 -6.27 0.98
C ILE A 12 11.55 -6.01 -0.48
N ARG A 13 10.57 -6.18 -1.36
CA ARG A 13 10.71 -5.97 -2.81
C ARG A 13 9.36 -5.76 -3.48
N ARG A 14 9.38 -5.08 -4.63
CA ARG A 14 8.27 -5.03 -5.58
C ARG A 14 8.68 -5.66 -6.91
N TYR A 15 7.81 -6.47 -7.49
CA TYR A 15 8.09 -7.20 -8.73
C TYR A 15 6.80 -7.50 -9.51
N LYS A 16 6.94 -7.86 -10.79
CA LYS A 16 5.81 -8.15 -11.70
C LYS A 16 4.71 -7.07 -11.68
N ARG A 17 5.08 -5.82 -11.38
CA ARG A 17 4.25 -4.61 -11.20
C ARG A 17 3.23 -4.66 -10.06
N PHE A 18 2.54 -5.77 -9.88
CA PHE A 18 1.38 -5.92 -8.99
C PHE A 18 1.66 -6.70 -7.71
N LEU A 19 2.91 -7.12 -7.48
CA LEU A 19 3.30 -7.89 -6.31
C LEU A 19 4.34 -7.13 -5.51
N ALA A 20 4.16 -7.11 -4.20
CA ALA A 20 5.19 -6.67 -3.26
C ALA A 20 5.29 -7.70 -2.12
N ASP A 21 6.50 -8.03 -1.72
CA ASP A 21 6.74 -8.81 -0.51
C ASP A 21 7.05 -7.84 0.63
N VAL A 22 6.44 -8.09 1.79
CA VAL A 22 6.59 -7.28 3.00
C VAL A 22 6.79 -8.17 4.23
N GLU A 23 7.40 -7.60 5.25
CA GLU A 23 7.62 -8.24 6.56
C GLU A 23 6.78 -7.52 7.62
N LEU A 24 5.97 -8.28 8.36
CA LEU A 24 5.21 -7.78 9.51
C LEU A 24 6.09 -7.65 10.77
N ALA A 25 5.57 -6.98 11.80
CA ALA A 25 6.29 -6.76 13.06
C ALA A 25 6.63 -8.06 13.81
N ASP A 26 5.88 -9.14 13.57
CA ASP A 26 6.13 -10.48 14.12
C ASP A 26 7.13 -11.31 13.30
N GLY A 27 7.68 -10.74 12.21
CA GLY A 27 8.60 -11.41 11.28
C GLY A 27 7.88 -12.21 10.18
N SER A 28 6.55 -12.22 10.16
CA SER A 28 5.79 -12.92 9.11
C SER A 28 5.99 -12.27 7.74
N LEU A 29 6.24 -13.09 6.72
CA LEU A 29 6.41 -12.65 5.34
C LEU A 29 5.09 -12.75 4.57
N LEU A 30 4.68 -11.67 3.91
CA LEU A 30 3.46 -11.61 3.12
C LEU A 30 3.74 -11.10 1.71
N THR A 31 3.15 -11.75 0.71
CA THR A 31 2.98 -11.16 -0.62
C THR A 31 1.66 -10.39 -0.67
N VAL A 32 1.74 -9.10 -0.99
CA VAL A 32 0.59 -8.20 -1.07
C VAL A 32 0.37 -7.70 -2.49
N HIS A 33 -0.87 -7.34 -2.80
CA HIS A 33 -1.19 -6.70 -4.06
C HIS A 33 -0.66 -5.27 -4.08
N CYS A 34 0.04 -4.88 -5.14
CA CYS A 34 0.45 -3.50 -5.43
C CYS A 34 -0.48 -2.91 -6.50
N PRO A 35 -1.49 -2.09 -6.13
CA PRO A 35 -2.47 -1.52 -7.05
C PRO A 35 -1.93 -0.27 -7.77
N ASN A 36 -0.72 -0.37 -8.32
CA ASN A 36 -0.06 0.68 -9.07
C ASN A 36 0.70 0.07 -10.25
N THR A 37 0.29 0.40 -11.47
CA THR A 37 0.90 -0.12 -12.71
C THR A 37 2.16 0.62 -13.12
N GLY A 38 2.42 1.79 -12.54
CA GLY A 38 3.54 2.67 -12.87
C GLY A 38 4.89 2.12 -12.45
N SER A 39 5.95 2.81 -12.85
CA SER A 39 7.33 2.44 -12.49
C SER A 39 7.55 2.44 -10.98
N MET A 40 6.84 3.31 -10.24
CA MET A 40 7.05 3.61 -8.82
C MET A 40 8.51 3.94 -8.49
N LYS A 41 9.25 4.50 -9.46
CA LYS A 41 10.64 4.92 -9.25
C LYS A 41 10.64 6.03 -8.18
N GLY A 42 11.33 5.79 -7.08
CA GLY A 42 11.39 6.72 -5.93
C GLY A 42 10.18 6.65 -4.98
N CYS A 43 9.19 5.79 -5.23
CA CYS A 43 8.02 5.62 -4.35
C CYS A 43 8.13 4.38 -3.43
N TRP A 44 9.23 3.63 -3.51
CA TRP A 44 9.51 2.51 -2.61
C TRP A 44 11.01 2.22 -2.57
N ALA A 45 11.45 1.62 -1.47
CA ALA A 45 12.79 1.05 -1.31
C ALA A 45 12.72 -0.17 -0.37
N PRO A 46 13.62 -1.16 -0.50
CA PRO A 46 13.79 -2.20 0.51
C PRO A 46 14.02 -1.59 1.90
N GLY A 47 13.38 -2.18 2.93
CA GLY A 47 13.40 -1.71 4.31
C GLY A 47 12.47 -0.53 4.61
N ALA A 48 11.89 0.12 3.60
CA ALA A 48 10.98 1.26 3.81
C ALA A 48 9.76 0.85 4.64
N PRO A 49 9.31 1.69 5.60
CA PRO A 49 8.04 1.48 6.28
C PRO A 49 6.89 1.51 5.26
N VAL A 50 5.98 0.55 5.39
CA VAL A 50 4.79 0.50 4.55
C VAL A 50 3.56 0.25 5.41
N GLU A 51 2.41 0.59 4.84
CA GLU A 51 1.13 0.22 5.40
C GLU A 51 0.28 -0.51 4.37
N ILE A 52 -0.33 -1.60 4.84
CA ILE A 52 -1.13 -2.51 4.04
C ILE A 52 -2.55 -2.61 4.61
N SER A 53 -3.53 -2.81 3.73
CA SER A 53 -4.92 -3.05 4.12
C SER A 53 -5.33 -4.51 3.89
N PHE A 54 -6.13 -5.06 4.80
CA PHE A 54 -6.73 -6.38 4.65
C PHE A 54 -8.09 -6.31 3.93
N SER A 55 -8.40 -7.36 3.17
CA SER A 55 -9.73 -7.60 2.62
C SER A 55 -10.14 -9.04 2.92
N ASP A 56 -11.35 -9.20 3.44
CA ASP A 56 -12.02 -10.46 3.75
C ASP A 56 -12.70 -11.10 2.53
N ASN A 57 -12.62 -10.48 1.35
CA ASN A 57 -13.28 -10.98 0.14
C ASN A 57 -12.63 -12.30 -0.31
N PRO A 58 -13.33 -13.44 -0.21
CA PRO A 58 -12.77 -14.77 -0.50
C PRO A 58 -12.44 -14.97 -1.99
N LYS A 59 -12.94 -14.10 -2.88
CA LYS A 59 -12.61 -14.15 -4.32
C LYS A 59 -11.23 -13.56 -4.63
N ARG A 60 -10.60 -12.84 -3.68
CA ARG A 60 -9.28 -12.26 -3.90
C ARG A 60 -8.20 -13.32 -3.73
N LYS A 61 -7.30 -13.40 -4.71
CA LYS A 61 -6.10 -14.25 -4.61
C LYS A 61 -5.10 -13.75 -3.56
N LEU A 62 -5.01 -12.44 -3.38
CA LEU A 62 -4.19 -11.80 -2.35
C LEU A 62 -5.11 -10.98 -1.44
N ALA A 63 -5.16 -11.35 -0.16
CA ALA A 63 -6.03 -10.68 0.81
C ALA A 63 -5.53 -9.27 1.17
N TRP A 64 -4.23 -9.03 1.05
CA TRP A 64 -3.58 -7.79 1.46
C TRP A 64 -3.25 -6.88 0.28
N THR A 65 -3.30 -5.56 0.51
CA THR A 65 -3.03 -4.53 -0.51
C THR A 65 -2.06 -3.50 0.06
N LEU A 66 -1.05 -3.11 -0.72
CA LEU A 66 -0.13 -2.02 -0.39
C LEU A 66 -0.82 -0.66 -0.61
N GLU A 67 -1.00 0.12 0.47
CA GLU A 67 -1.70 1.40 0.43
C GLU A 67 -0.71 2.58 0.32
N ARG A 68 0.31 2.60 1.19
CA ARG A 68 1.30 3.69 1.24
C ARG A 68 2.68 3.24 1.70
N VAL A 69 3.70 4.00 1.30
CA VAL A 69 5.11 3.77 1.61
C VAL A 69 5.72 5.07 2.16
N ASP A 70 6.47 5.00 3.25
CA ASP A 70 7.22 6.14 3.77
C ASP A 70 8.64 6.15 3.18
N MET A 71 9.00 7.27 2.57
CA MET A 71 10.30 7.50 1.95
C MET A 71 11.16 8.51 2.73
N GLY A 72 10.83 8.77 3.99
CA GLY A 72 11.57 9.64 4.93
C GLY A 72 11.11 11.10 4.95
N GLY A 73 10.26 11.52 4.00
CA GLY A 73 9.65 12.85 3.93
C GLY A 73 8.14 12.85 4.18
N GLY A 74 7.59 11.69 4.59
CA GLY A 74 6.16 11.46 4.73
C GLY A 74 5.65 10.34 3.84
N TRP A 75 4.37 10.03 4.03
CA TRP A 75 3.72 8.91 3.36
C TRP A 75 3.39 9.19 1.90
N VAL A 76 3.89 8.34 1.01
CA VAL A 76 3.52 8.30 -0.40
C VAL A 76 2.35 7.33 -0.58
N GLY A 77 1.17 7.85 -0.93
CA GLY A 77 0.00 7.04 -1.29
C GLY A 77 0.21 6.33 -2.62
N VAL A 78 0.60 5.05 -2.58
CA VAL A 78 0.92 4.28 -3.79
C VAL A 78 -0.31 3.63 -4.41
N HIS A 79 -1.41 3.49 -3.67
CA HIS A 79 -2.68 3.00 -4.19
C HIS A 79 -3.44 4.10 -4.95
N THR A 80 -3.21 4.16 -6.26
CA THR A 80 -3.75 5.23 -7.12
C THR A 80 -5.28 5.18 -7.29
N GLY A 81 -5.90 4.03 -7.00
CA GLY A 81 -7.36 3.89 -6.95
C GLY A 81 -8.03 4.73 -5.84
N ARG A 82 -7.27 5.20 -4.84
CA ARG A 82 -7.79 6.05 -3.75
C ARG A 82 -7.82 7.53 -4.10
N THR A 83 -7.00 7.98 -5.06
CA THR A 83 -6.71 9.40 -5.29
C THR A 83 -7.97 10.25 -5.50
N ASN A 84 -8.87 9.83 -6.40
CA ASN A 84 -10.09 10.60 -6.68
C ASN A 84 -11.01 10.72 -5.47
N ALA A 85 -11.10 9.67 -4.65
CA ALA A 85 -11.96 9.68 -3.47
C ALA A 85 -11.41 10.60 -2.38
N VAL A 86 -10.09 10.62 -2.19
CA VAL A 86 -9.40 11.56 -1.29
C VAL A 86 -9.62 13.01 -1.75
N VAL A 87 -9.42 13.30 -3.04
CA VAL A 87 -9.64 14.65 -3.58
C VAL A 87 -11.11 15.07 -3.44
N ALA A 88 -12.05 14.18 -3.76
CA ALA A 88 -13.47 14.47 -3.65
C ALA A 88 -13.92 14.71 -2.21
N GLU A 89 -13.30 14.06 -1.22
CA GLU A 89 -13.51 14.37 0.19
C GLU A 89 -12.99 15.76 0.55
N ALA A 90 -11.75 16.07 0.21
CA ALA A 90 -11.17 17.38 0.51
C ALA A 90 -12.06 18.51 -0.05
N ILE A 91 -12.50 18.39 -1.31
CA ILE A 91 -13.43 19.35 -1.93
C ILE A 91 -14.74 19.52 -1.16
N ARG A 92 -15.27 18.45 -0.52
CA ARG A 92 -16.51 18.52 0.27
C ARG A 92 -16.29 19.14 1.65
N GLU A 93 -15.09 19.02 2.21
CA GLU A 93 -14.75 19.52 3.54
C GLU A 93 -14.28 20.98 3.55
N GLY A 94 -13.85 21.50 2.38
CA GLY A 94 -13.44 22.90 2.17
C GLY A 94 -11.94 23.06 2.08
#